data_AF-A0A4Q4YTE8-F1
#
_entry.id   AF-A0A4Q4YTE8-F1
#
_cell.length_a   1.000
_cell.length_b   1.000
_cell.length_c   1.000
_cell.angle_alpha   90.00
_cell.angle_beta   90.00
_cell.angle_gamma   90.00
#
_symmetry.space_group_name_H-M   'P 1'
#
loop_
_entity.id
_entity.type
_entity.pdbx_description
1 polymer ?
#
loop_
_entity_poly.entity_id
_entity_poly.type
_entity_poly.pdbx_seq_one_letter_code
_entity_poly.pdbx_strand_id
1 'polypeptide(L)'
;MCVTFVEENPSRSCRWCFTKALRWRVCWHSADRDTAAGNHQYANVLALVQVIYTDQSVAEAGDGWAPEWRDQLFEPEHSGYDHPAVYVNYAHGDVGLKAFYGYEPWRVERPLETQTAI
;
A
#
# COMPACT_ATOMS: atom_id res chain seq x y z
N MET A 1 7.24 13.12 -16.95
CA MET A 1 8.01 13.58 -15.79
C MET A 1 8.64 12.42 -15.01
N CYS A 2 7.96 11.26 -14.91
CA CYS A 2 8.46 10.08 -14.17
C CYS A 2 9.52 9.20 -14.88
N VAL A 3 9.70 9.30 -16.20
CA VAL A 3 10.74 8.54 -16.93
C VAL A 3 12.13 9.18 -16.75
N THR A 4 12.16 10.50 -16.58
CA THR A 4 13.39 11.31 -16.60
C THR A 4 14.34 10.96 -15.47
N PHE A 5 13.84 10.72 -14.24
CA PHE A 5 14.70 10.33 -13.12
C PHE A 5 15.41 8.96 -13.34
N VAL A 6 14.71 8.01 -13.95
CA VAL A 6 15.24 6.66 -14.23
C VAL A 6 16.32 6.74 -15.31
N GLU A 7 16.08 7.55 -16.34
CA GLU A 7 17.07 7.83 -17.40
C GLU A 7 18.29 8.60 -16.87
N GLU A 8 18.09 9.50 -15.90
CA GLU A 8 19.15 10.34 -15.32
C GLU A 8 20.00 9.60 -14.26
N ASN A 9 19.48 8.53 -13.63
CA ASN A 9 20.16 7.81 -12.54
C ASN A 9 20.23 6.27 -12.71
N PRO A 10 20.65 5.75 -13.87
CA PRO A 10 20.51 4.33 -14.23
C PRO A 10 21.39 3.36 -13.41
N SER A 11 22.47 3.85 -12.77
CA SER A 11 23.38 3.03 -11.96
C SER A 11 23.24 3.20 -10.45
N ARG A 12 22.38 4.12 -10.00
CA ARG A 12 22.28 4.54 -8.58
C ARG A 12 21.00 4.09 -7.89
N SER A 13 20.03 3.55 -8.62
CA SER A 13 18.75 3.12 -8.07
C SER A 13 18.39 1.70 -8.52
N CYS A 14 18.08 0.84 -7.55
CA CYS A 14 17.32 -0.39 -7.79
C CYS A 14 15.86 -0.09 -7.45
N ARG A 15 15.06 0.32 -8.44
CA ARG A 15 13.60 0.47 -8.28
C ARG A 15 12.87 -0.73 -8.81
N TRP A 16 12.00 -1.27 -7.97
CA TRP A 16 11.28 -2.51 -8.23
C TRP A 16 9.80 -2.26 -7.95
N CYS A 17 8.94 -2.43 -8.96
CA CYS A 17 7.52 -2.59 -8.74
C CYS A 17 7.25 -4.10 -8.66
N PHE A 18 6.91 -4.58 -7.47
CA PHE A 18 6.67 -6.00 -7.22
C PHE A 18 5.18 -6.25 -7.14
N THR A 19 4.64 -7.02 -8.08
CA THR A 19 3.28 -7.55 -8.01
C THR A 19 3.31 -8.97 -7.45
N LYS A 20 2.74 -9.18 -6.27
CA LYS A 20 2.56 -10.50 -5.67
C LYS A 20 1.12 -10.95 -5.82
N ALA A 21 0.90 -12.12 -6.43
CA ALA A 21 -0.36 -12.82 -6.25
C ALA A 21 -0.47 -13.27 -4.78
N LEU A 22 -1.43 -12.72 -4.05
CA LEU A 22 -1.74 -13.17 -2.70
C LEU A 22 -2.51 -14.50 -2.79
N ARG A 23 -2.16 -15.43 -1.91
CA ARG A 23 -2.58 -16.84 -2.02
C ARG A 23 -4.08 -16.96 -1.76
N TRP A 24 -4.81 -17.23 -2.84
CA TRP A 24 -6.27 -17.38 -3.01
C TRP A 24 -7.10 -18.00 -1.86
N ARG A 25 -6.54 -18.88 -1.01
CA ARG A 25 -7.31 -19.52 0.08
C ARG A 25 -7.58 -18.63 1.28
N VAL A 26 -6.68 -17.72 1.63
CA VAL A 26 -6.78 -16.92 2.87
C VAL A 26 -7.90 -15.87 2.74
N CYS A 27 -8.00 -15.23 1.58
CA CYS A 27 -8.99 -14.19 1.31
C CYS A 27 -10.42 -14.74 1.22
N TRP A 28 -10.62 -15.95 0.66
CA TRP A 28 -11.96 -16.49 0.40
C TRP A 28 -12.66 -17.12 1.62
N HIS A 29 -11.92 -17.54 2.65
CA HIS A 29 -12.50 -18.25 3.79
C HIS A 29 -12.83 -17.34 4.98
N SER A 30 -12.51 -16.06 4.89
CA SER A 30 -12.82 -15.07 5.93
C SER A 30 -13.99 -14.23 5.44
N ALA A 31 -15.13 -14.26 6.14
CA ALA A 31 -16.20 -13.34 5.80
C ALA A 31 -15.74 -11.90 6.09
N ASP A 32 -16.22 -10.95 5.29
CA ASP A 32 -15.84 -9.54 5.38
C ASP A 32 -16.03 -8.94 6.79
N ARG A 33 -17.04 -9.41 7.53
CA ARG A 33 -17.35 -9.01 8.92
C ARG A 33 -16.40 -9.61 9.97
N ASP A 34 -15.70 -10.69 9.63
CA ASP A 34 -14.83 -11.43 10.53
C ASP A 34 -13.44 -10.80 10.63
N THR A 35 -13.15 -9.82 9.77
CA THR A 35 -11.89 -9.09 9.75
C THR A 35 -12.11 -7.59 9.80
N ALA A 36 -11.22 -6.89 10.49
CA ALA A 36 -11.15 -5.45 10.44
C ALA A 36 -10.35 -4.95 9.23
N ALA A 37 -9.97 -5.80 8.27
CA ALA A 37 -9.36 -5.37 7.00
C ALA A 37 -10.43 -5.29 5.91
N GLY A 38 -10.74 -4.08 5.46
CA GLY A 38 -11.71 -3.85 4.38
C GLY A 38 -11.32 -4.55 3.08
N ASN A 39 -12.31 -5.00 2.31
CA ASN A 39 -12.12 -5.65 1.02
C ASN A 39 -11.21 -6.90 1.05
N HIS A 40 -11.03 -7.55 2.21
CA HIS A 40 -10.10 -8.67 2.37
C HIS A 40 -10.39 -9.83 1.41
N GLN A 41 -11.67 -10.12 1.13
CA GLN A 41 -12.10 -11.13 0.16
C GLN A 41 -11.70 -10.83 -1.30
N TYR A 42 -11.42 -9.56 -1.62
CA TYR A 42 -11.07 -9.08 -2.96
C TYR A 42 -9.57 -8.80 -3.13
N ALA A 43 -8.79 -8.76 -2.05
CA ALA A 43 -7.36 -8.47 -2.04
C ALA A 43 -6.49 -9.63 -2.55
N ASN A 44 -6.65 -10.00 -3.83
CA ASN A 44 -5.93 -11.10 -4.48
C ASN A 44 -4.58 -10.69 -5.10
N VAL A 45 -4.33 -9.39 -5.26
CA VAL A 45 -3.08 -8.82 -5.79
C VAL A 45 -2.54 -7.78 -4.82
N LEU A 46 -1.25 -7.88 -4.49
CA LEU A 46 -0.50 -6.84 -3.81
C LEU A 46 0.45 -6.19 -4.82
N ALA A 47 0.34 -4.89 -5.02
CA ALA A 47 1.35 -4.08 -5.67
C ALA A 47 2.22 -3.41 -4.59
N LEU A 48 3.54 -3.52 -4.74
CA LEU A 48 4.51 -2.85 -3.87
C LEU A 48 5.37 -1.91 -4.70
N VAL A 49 5.29 -0.63 -4.40
CA VAL A 49 6.20 0.40 -4.91
C VAL A 49 7.37 0.50 -3.95
N GLN A 50 8.58 0.13 -4.40
CA GLN A 50 9.77 0.15 -3.57
C GLN A 50 10.95 0.82 -4.27
N VAL A 51 11.64 1.69 -3.52
CA VAL A 51 12.92 2.26 -3.92
C VAL A 51 13.99 1.71 -2.99
N ILE A 52 15.02 1.08 -3.56
CA ILE A 52 16.19 0.60 -2.82
C ILE A 52 17.42 1.27 -3.43
N TYR A 53 18.25 1.86 -2.59
CA TYR A 53 19.47 2.55 -3.00
C TYR A 53 20.56 2.36 -1.95
N THR A 54 21.81 2.43 -2.41
CA THR A 54 22.99 2.48 -1.55
C THR A 54 23.63 3.86 -1.53
N ASP A 55 23.45 4.63 -2.60
CA ASP A 55 23.85 6.04 -2.69
C ASP A 55 22.77 6.93 -2.04
N GLN A 56 23.08 7.58 -0.92
CA GLN A 56 22.14 8.43 -0.20
C GLN A 56 21.77 9.71 -0.96
N SER A 57 22.54 10.10 -1.97
CA SER A 57 22.23 11.31 -2.75
C SER A 57 20.91 11.20 -3.54
N VAL A 58 20.36 10.00 -3.70
CA VAL A 58 19.07 9.78 -4.38
C VAL A 58 17.88 9.64 -3.43
N ALA A 59 18.08 9.76 -2.11
CA ALA A 59 17.04 9.55 -1.11
C ALA A 59 15.82 10.47 -1.33
N GLU A 60 16.05 11.78 -1.49
CA GLU A 60 14.97 12.76 -1.71
C GLU A 60 14.16 12.47 -2.98
N ALA A 61 14.82 12.05 -4.05
CA ALA A 61 14.14 11.65 -5.28
C ALA A 61 13.39 10.31 -5.12
N GLY A 62 13.89 9.42 -4.25
CA GLY A 62 13.19 8.25 -3.70
C GLY A 62 11.87 8.61 -3.07
N ASP A 63 11.94 9.50 -2.08
CA ASP A 63 10.82 9.93 -1.24
C ASP A 63 9.78 10.72 -2.02
N GLY A 64 10.16 11.40 -3.11
CA GLY A 64 9.20 12.04 -4.03
C GLY A 64 8.49 11.05 -4.95
N TRP A 65 9.23 10.11 -5.55
CA TRP A 65 8.67 9.22 -6.58
C TRP A 65 7.77 8.12 -6.04
N ALA A 66 8.10 7.52 -4.88
CA ALA A 66 7.36 6.36 -4.39
C ALA A 66 5.91 6.70 -4.00
N PRO A 67 5.65 7.80 -3.26
CA PRO A 67 4.29 8.26 -3.00
C PRO A 67 3.55 8.66 -4.28
N GLU A 68 4.20 9.34 -5.23
CA GLU A 68 3.58 9.73 -6.51
C GLU A 68 3.07 8.50 -7.29
N TRP A 69 3.86 7.43 -7.36
CA TRP A 69 3.44 6.18 -8.00
C TRP A 69 2.39 5.41 -7.22
N ARG A 70 2.51 5.37 -5.89
CA ARG A 70 1.50 4.75 -5.03
C ARG A 70 0.15 5.44 -5.23
N ASP A 71 0.12 6.77 -5.25
CA ASP A 71 -1.10 7.54 -5.35
C ASP A 71 -1.76 7.35 -6.72
N GLN A 72 -0.98 7.29 -7.80
CA GLN A 72 -1.47 6.86 -9.12
C GLN A 72 -2.08 5.45 -9.06
N LEU A 73 -1.40 4.49 -8.44
CA LEU A 73 -1.93 3.13 -8.30
C LEU A 73 -3.19 3.05 -7.44
N PHE A 74 -3.52 4.07 -6.65
CA PHE A 74 -4.79 4.16 -5.92
C PHE A 74 -5.94 4.73 -6.75
N GLU A 75 -5.66 5.43 -7.85
CA GLU A 75 -6.69 5.98 -8.73
C GLU A 75 -7.68 4.87 -9.13
N PRO A 76 -9.00 5.09 -9.04
CA PRO A 76 -9.99 4.03 -9.31
C PRO A 76 -9.85 3.37 -10.68
N GLU A 77 -9.38 4.14 -11.67
CA GLU A 77 -9.10 3.69 -13.04
C GLU A 77 -7.96 2.66 -13.13
N HIS A 78 -7.07 2.64 -12.13
CA HIS A 78 -5.91 1.77 -12.04
C HIS A 78 -6.10 0.66 -11.00
N SER A 79 -6.69 1.00 -9.86
CA SER A 79 -6.87 0.09 -8.72
C SER A 79 -8.16 -0.74 -8.82
N GLY A 80 -9.20 -0.20 -9.46
CA GLY A 80 -10.55 -0.76 -9.43
C GLY A 80 -11.30 -0.55 -8.10
N TYR A 81 -10.75 0.24 -7.17
CA TYR A 81 -11.35 0.54 -5.87
C TYR A 81 -11.69 2.03 -5.74
N ASP A 82 -12.80 2.35 -5.06
CA ASP A 82 -13.20 3.73 -4.77
C ASP A 82 -12.27 4.44 -3.77
N HIS A 83 -11.55 3.65 -2.97
CA HIS A 83 -10.71 4.13 -1.90
C HIS A 83 -9.39 3.34 -1.79
N PRO A 84 -8.30 4.00 -1.34
CA PRO A 84 -7.04 3.31 -1.06
C PRO A 84 -7.19 2.16 -0.06
N ALA A 85 -6.56 1.04 -0.36
CA ALA A 85 -6.39 -0.11 0.53
C ALA A 85 -4.91 -0.45 0.63
N VAL A 86 -4.39 -0.54 1.85
CA VAL A 86 -2.96 -0.74 2.12
C VAL A 86 -2.77 -1.88 3.09
N TYR A 87 -1.86 -2.79 2.73
CA TYR A 87 -1.48 -3.85 3.64
C TYR A 87 -0.55 -3.29 4.73
N VAL A 88 -1.02 -3.32 5.99
CA VAL A 88 -0.40 -2.64 7.13
C VAL A 88 1.10 -2.91 7.30
N ASN A 89 1.58 -4.12 6.97
CA ASN A 89 3.00 -4.48 7.10
C ASN A 89 3.93 -3.74 6.12
N TYR A 90 3.38 -3.11 5.09
CA TYR A 90 4.10 -2.33 4.09
C TYR A 90 3.57 -0.89 3.99
N ALA A 91 2.82 -0.45 5.00
CA ALA A 91 2.29 0.90 5.04
C ALA A 91 3.41 1.93 5.20
N HIS A 92 3.24 3.06 4.54
CA HIS A 92 4.04 4.25 4.78
C HIS A 92 3.32 5.17 5.79
N GLY A 93 4.07 5.96 6.55
CA GLY A 93 3.56 6.70 7.73
C GLY A 93 2.54 7.81 7.43
N ASP A 94 2.33 8.15 6.17
CA ASP A 94 1.36 9.14 5.69
C ASP A 94 -0.02 8.52 5.38
N VAL A 95 -0.16 7.19 5.47
CA VAL A 95 -1.42 6.50 5.17
C VAL A 95 -2.31 6.46 6.41
N GLY A 96 -3.57 6.90 6.27
CA GLY A 96 -4.55 6.92 7.35
C GLY A 96 -5.09 5.52 7.71
N LEU A 97 -5.54 5.36 8.97
CA LEU A 97 -6.06 4.08 9.51
C LEU A 97 -7.15 3.42 8.66
N LYS A 98 -7.99 4.24 8.01
CA LYS A 98 -9.07 3.74 7.12
C LYS A 98 -8.54 2.98 5.91
N ALA A 99 -7.36 3.30 5.41
CA ALA A 99 -6.77 2.55 4.30
C ALA A 99 -6.21 1.19 4.75
N PHE A 100 -5.90 1.01 6.04
CA PHE A 100 -5.47 -0.28 6.59
C PHE A 100 -6.64 -1.19 6.91
N TYR A 101 -7.67 -0.61 7.52
CA TYR A 101 -8.77 -1.36 8.14
C TYR A 101 -10.08 -1.24 7.36
N GLY A 102 -10.22 -0.30 6.44
CA GLY A 102 -11.47 -0.03 5.74
C GLY A 102 -12.19 1.21 6.30
N TYR A 103 -13.25 1.62 5.60
CA TYR A 103 -13.81 2.97 5.73
C TYR A 103 -15.05 3.01 6.62
N GLU A 104 -15.64 1.86 6.92
CA GLU A 104 -16.75 1.73 7.85
C GLU A 104 -16.28 2.01 9.29
N PRO A 105 -17.02 2.80 10.09
CA PRO A 105 -16.59 3.22 11.43
C PRO A 105 -16.14 2.06 12.34
N TRP A 106 -16.91 0.97 12.35
CA TRP A 106 -16.66 -0.20 13.21
C TRP A 106 -15.32 -0.89 12.95
N ARG A 107 -14.73 -0.74 11.76
CA ARG A 107 -13.43 -1.34 11.42
C ARG A 107 -12.25 -0.61 12.04
N VAL A 108 -12.40 0.70 12.28
CA VAL A 108 -11.35 1.53 12.89
C VAL A 108 -11.54 1.60 14.42
N GLU A 109 -12.79 1.57 14.89
CA GLU A 109 -13.11 1.58 16.32
C GLU A 109 -12.61 0.34 17.05
N ARG A 110 -12.81 -0.87 16.48
CA ARG A 110 -12.44 -2.13 17.13
C ARG A 110 -10.92 -2.22 17.46
N PRO A 111 -9.99 -1.88 16.54
CA PRO A 111 -8.57 -1.77 16.88
C PRO A 111 -8.26 -0.72 17.95
N LEU A 112 -8.92 0.45 17.92
CA LEU A 112 -8.68 1.54 18.87
C LEU A 112 -9.14 1.21 20.29
N GLU A 113 -10.30 0.55 20.42
CA GLU A 113 -10.81 0.05 21.71
C GLU A 113 -9.84 -0.95 22.35
N THR A 114 -9.23 -1.81 21.52
CA THR A 114 -8.26 -2.81 22.00
C THR A 114 -6.95 -2.14 22.46
N GLN A 115 -6.51 -1.04 21.82
CA GLN A 115 -5.31 -0.30 22.22
C GLN A 115 -5.50 0.50 23.51
N THR A 116 -6.71 0.96 23.83
CA THR A 116 -6.98 1.71 25.07
C THR A 116 -7.20 0.79 26.29
N ALA A 117 -7.28 -0.52 26.07
CA ALA A 117 -7.48 -1.53 27.11
C ALA A 117 -6.18 -2.15 27.67
N ILE A 118 -5.00 -1.65 27.25
CA ILE A 118 -3.66 -2.09 27.67
C ILE A 118 -2.92 -0.91 28.29
#